data_AF-A0AAU9NGG7-F1
#
_entry.id   AF-A0AAU9NGG7-F1
#
_cell.length_a   1.000
_cell.length_b   1.000
_cell.length_c   1.000
_cell.angle_alpha   90.00
_cell.angle_beta   90.00
_cell.angle_gamma   90.00
#
_symmetry.space_group_name_H-M   'P 1'
#
loop_
_entity.id
_entity.type
_entity.pdbx_description
1 polymer ?
#
loop_
_entity_poly.entity_id
_entity_poly.type
_entity_poly.pdbx_seq_one_letter_code
_entity_poly.pdbx_strand_id
1 'polypeptide(L)'
;MWDPSREWTKLGGKAVIAVKNNPVQWTTPLGLPVVQPYRKLGRHLIKTSLQVLTLQRETDKVMVKRQRTAFPPNFVHSLDGSYMMMTTIACKEEAYESAMVAKFGDDTSCHPLLDNETWCDVSGGVKKGRIYGFGSVSDPASFLEGTSSTITSQEVVYERVRNEMRGEMDAKAAEMEAKH
;
A
#
# COMPACT_ATOMS: atom_id res chain seq x y z
N MET A 1 20.46 6.97 -6.28
CA MET A 1 19.56 6.55 -5.19
C MET A 1 19.42 7.75 -4.25
N TRP A 2 18.23 8.33 -4.12
CA TRP A 2 17.99 9.50 -3.27
C TRP A 2 17.92 9.03 -1.80
N ASP A 3 18.82 9.54 -0.93
CA ASP A 3 18.79 9.28 0.52
C ASP A 3 17.95 10.39 1.19
N PRO A 4 16.72 10.09 1.62
CA PRO A 4 15.81 11.05 2.22
C PRO A 4 16.40 11.71 3.46
N SER A 5 17.19 10.97 4.25
CA SER A 5 17.68 11.40 5.55
C SER A 5 18.82 12.42 5.46
N ARG A 6 19.76 12.20 4.53
CA ARG A 6 20.91 13.07 4.28
C ARG A 6 20.54 14.35 3.54
N GLU A 7 19.61 14.27 2.60
CA GLU A 7 19.19 15.43 1.80
C GLU A 7 18.21 16.34 2.56
N TRP A 8 17.37 15.76 3.43
CA TRP A 8 16.43 16.51 4.29
C TRP A 8 17.14 17.44 5.28
N THR A 9 18.27 16.99 5.82
CA THR A 9 19.09 17.73 6.78
C THR A 9 19.92 18.83 6.12
N LYS A 10 20.49 18.57 4.92
CA LYS A 10 21.35 19.54 4.21
C LYS A 10 20.60 20.71 3.59
N LEU A 11 19.43 20.47 2.99
CA LEU A 11 18.68 21.51 2.26
C LEU A 11 17.47 22.04 3.03
N GLY A 12 17.23 21.53 4.24
CA GLY A 12 16.09 21.88 5.07
C GLY A 12 14.78 21.61 4.32
N GLY A 13 14.28 20.36 4.37
CA GLY A 13 13.20 19.78 3.53
C GLY A 13 12.05 20.70 3.04
N LYS A 14 11.74 21.78 3.76
CA LYS A 14 10.90 22.90 3.29
C LYS A 14 11.32 23.45 1.91
N ALA A 15 12.62 23.66 1.65
CA ALA A 15 13.10 24.24 0.40
C ALA A 15 12.88 23.30 -0.80
N VAL A 16 13.18 22.01 -0.62
CA VAL A 16 13.04 21.00 -1.68
C VAL A 16 11.57 20.75 -2.04
N ILE A 17 10.68 20.66 -1.04
CA ILE A 17 9.23 20.45 -1.26
C ILE A 17 8.60 21.66 -1.96
N ALA A 18 8.92 22.87 -1.49
CA ALA A 18 8.30 24.09 -2.00
C ALA A 18 8.72 24.41 -3.45
N VAL A 19 9.99 24.15 -3.80
CA VAL A 19 10.52 24.41 -5.14
C VAL A 19 9.93 23.47 -6.19
N LYS A 20 9.67 22.20 -5.83
CA LYS A 20 9.21 21.18 -6.79
C LYS A 20 7.71 20.88 -6.73
N ASN A 21 6.98 21.41 -5.74
CA ASN A 21 5.58 21.05 -5.44
C ASN A 21 5.31 19.52 -5.43
N ASN A 22 6.34 18.74 -5.13
CA ASN A 22 6.26 17.29 -5.08
C ASN A 22 6.07 16.84 -3.62
N PRO A 23 5.27 15.80 -3.37
CA PRO A 23 5.14 15.22 -2.05
C PRO A 23 6.46 14.61 -1.60
N VAL A 24 6.66 14.51 -0.28
CA VAL A 24 7.78 13.74 0.27
C VAL A 24 7.50 12.27 0.00
N GLN A 25 8.48 11.59 -0.60
CA GLN A 25 8.41 10.17 -0.91
C GLN A 25 9.75 9.50 -0.63
N TRP A 26 9.76 8.26 -0.16
CA TRP A 26 10.98 7.46 0.02
C TRP A 26 10.68 5.99 -0.28
N THR A 27 11.73 5.16 -0.27
CA THR A 27 11.60 3.71 -0.44
C THR A 27 12.04 3.03 0.85
N THR A 28 11.24 2.10 1.36
CA THR A 28 11.61 1.31 2.55
C THR A 28 12.70 0.29 2.23
N PRO A 29 13.36 -0.32 3.24
CA PRO A 29 14.30 -1.43 3.02
C PRO A 29 13.70 -2.63 2.26
N LEU A 30 12.37 -2.80 2.31
CA LEU A 30 11.63 -3.82 1.54
C LEU A 30 11.30 -3.39 0.10
N GLY A 31 11.79 -2.24 -0.36
CA GLY A 31 11.51 -1.73 -1.70
C GLY A 31 10.14 -1.06 -1.85
N LEU A 32 9.37 -0.89 -0.76
CA LEU A 32 8.04 -0.30 -0.84
C LEU A 32 8.13 1.23 -0.95
N PRO A 33 7.51 1.85 -1.97
CA PRO A 33 7.45 3.30 -2.05
C PRO A 33 6.44 3.85 -1.04
N VAL A 34 6.87 4.79 -0.21
CA VAL A 34 6.03 5.52 0.74
C VAL A 34 5.93 6.96 0.28
N VAL A 35 4.71 7.47 0.12
CA VAL A 35 4.43 8.84 -0.29
C VAL A 35 3.54 9.50 0.74
N GLN A 36 3.86 10.72 1.17
CA GLN A 36 3.02 11.46 2.10
C GLN A 36 1.85 12.16 1.40
N PRO A 37 0.58 11.83 1.74
CA PRO A 37 -0.60 12.34 1.05
C PRO A 37 -1.04 13.74 1.56
N TYR A 38 -0.11 14.61 1.94
CA TYR A 38 -0.46 15.94 2.46
C TYR A 38 -0.58 16.97 1.34
N ARG A 39 -1.76 17.01 0.71
CA ARG A 39 -2.16 17.98 -0.33
C ARG A 39 -3.26 18.91 0.15
N LYS A 40 -3.32 20.13 -0.39
CA LYS A 40 -4.36 21.11 -0.06
C LYS A 40 -5.72 20.58 -0.53
N LEU A 41 -6.72 20.68 0.34
CA LEU A 41 -8.10 20.35 -0.01
C LEU A 41 -8.78 21.57 -0.63
N GLY A 42 -9.39 21.37 -1.78
CA GLY A 42 -10.23 22.32 -2.49
C GLY A 42 -11.70 21.96 -2.33
N ARG A 43 -12.58 22.95 -2.49
CA ARG A 43 -14.03 22.72 -2.57
C ARG A 43 -14.41 22.47 -4.02
N HIS A 44 -15.17 21.41 -4.25
CA HIS A 44 -15.74 21.08 -5.55
C HIS A 44 -17.26 21.11 -5.45
N LEU A 45 -17.89 21.97 -6.25
CA LEU A 45 -19.32 22.17 -6.25
C LEU A 45 -19.95 21.36 -7.38
N ILE A 46 -20.77 20.37 -7.03
CA ILE A 46 -21.52 19.56 -8.00
C ILE A 46 -22.96 20.06 -7.99
N LYS A 47 -23.38 20.66 -9.11
CA LYS A 47 -24.78 21.06 -9.30
C LYS A 47 -25.58 19.82 -9.72
N THR A 48 -26.63 19.52 -8.95
CA THR A 48 -27.62 18.50 -9.28
C THR A 48 -28.99 19.17 -9.45
N SER A 49 -29.97 18.44 -9.98
CA SER A 49 -31.34 18.96 -10.17
C SER A 49 -32.04 19.31 -8.85
N LEU A 50 -31.62 18.73 -7.72
CA LEU A 50 -32.22 18.97 -6.41
C LEU A 50 -31.46 20.03 -5.60
N GLN A 51 -30.12 20.05 -5.67
CA GLN A 51 -29.27 20.94 -4.87
C GLN A 51 -27.83 21.02 -5.38
N VAL A 52 -27.04 21.92 -4.79
CA VAL A 52 -25.60 22.01 -5.02
C VAL A 52 -24.86 21.30 -3.89
N LEU A 53 -24.14 20.22 -4.22
CA LEU A 53 -23.30 19.49 -3.27
C LEU A 53 -21.92 20.12 -3.21
N THR A 54 -21.42 20.38 -2.00
CA THR A 54 -20.03 20.83 -1.79
C THR A 54 -19.19 19.66 -1.30
N LEU A 55 -18.30 19.17 -2.15
CA LEU A 55 -17.36 18.09 -1.83
C LEU A 55 -15.97 18.66 -1.55
N GLN A 56 -15.18 17.95 -0.74
CA GLN A 56 -13.75 18.21 -0.61
C GLN A 56 -13.00 17.32 -1.59
N ARG A 57 -12.14 17.93 -2.40
CA ARG A 57 -11.26 17.23 -3.36
C ARG A 57 -9.83 17.67 -3.12
N GLU A 58 -8.89 16.74 -3.17
CA GLU A 58 -7.47 17.10 -3.18
C GLU A 58 -7.13 17.96 -4.40
N THR A 59 -6.27 18.94 -4.19
CA THR A 59 -5.68 19.76 -5.24
C THR A 59 -4.24 19.34 -5.48
N ASP A 60 -3.65 19.78 -6.60
CA ASP A 60 -2.25 19.48 -6.94
C ASP A 60 -1.23 20.19 -6.03
N LYS A 61 -1.66 21.07 -5.13
CA LYS A 61 -0.78 21.86 -4.28
C LYS A 61 -0.43 21.12 -2.99
N VAL A 62 0.86 20.94 -2.71
CA VAL A 62 1.31 20.26 -1.48
C VAL A 62 1.22 21.16 -0.23
N MET A 63 0.90 20.56 0.91
CA MET A 63 0.92 21.24 2.21
C MET A 63 2.32 21.16 2.83
N VAL A 64 3.24 22.03 2.40
CA VAL A 64 4.66 22.03 2.81
C VAL A 64 4.86 21.92 4.33
N LYS A 65 4.08 22.66 5.12
CA LYS A 65 4.18 22.63 6.59
C LYS A 65 3.87 21.24 7.16
N ARG A 66 2.80 20.60 6.69
CA ARG A 66 2.37 19.28 7.17
C ARG A 66 3.31 18.17 6.71
N GLN A 67 3.73 18.18 5.44
CA GLN A 67 4.77 17.29 4.91
C GLN A 67 6.00 17.30 5.82
N ARG A 68 6.47 18.50 6.20
CA ARG A 68 7.65 18.64 7.07
C ARG A 68 7.45 18.08 8.47
N THR A 69 6.34 18.41 9.12
CA THR A 69 6.10 18.01 10.51
C THR A 69 5.77 16.52 10.63
N ALA A 70 5.18 15.93 9.60
CA ALA A 70 4.80 14.52 9.59
C ALA A 70 5.89 13.58 9.07
N PHE A 71 6.97 14.11 8.48
CA PHE A 71 8.10 13.29 8.01
C PHE A 71 8.71 12.41 9.12
N PRO A 72 9.19 12.95 10.26
CA PRO A 72 9.86 12.12 11.26
C PRO A 72 9.03 10.92 11.76
N PRO A 73 7.76 11.07 12.20
CA PRO A 73 6.98 9.92 12.67
C PRO A 73 6.67 8.92 11.56
N ASN A 74 6.31 9.39 10.35
CA ASN A 74 5.98 8.49 9.23
C ASN A 74 7.20 7.70 8.76
N PHE A 75 8.39 8.30 8.78
CA PHE A 75 9.63 7.61 8.43
C PHE A 75 9.91 6.46 9.40
N VAL A 76 9.86 6.71 10.71
CA VAL A 76 10.06 5.67 11.74
C VAL A 76 9.02 4.57 11.62
N HIS A 77 7.73 4.90 11.50
CA HIS A 77 6.68 3.89 11.32
C HIS A 77 6.89 3.02 10.08
N SER A 78 7.38 3.59 8.97
CA SER A 78 7.68 2.81 7.77
C SER A 78 8.86 1.85 7.96
N LEU A 79 9.83 2.23 8.78
CA LEU A 79 10.96 1.36 9.16
C LEU A 79 10.50 0.25 10.09
N ASP A 80 9.70 0.57 11.10
CA ASP A 80 9.14 -0.42 12.04
C ASP A 80 8.30 -1.47 11.31
N GLY A 81 7.44 -1.03 10.37
CA GLY A 81 6.67 -1.94 9.53
C GLY A 81 7.55 -2.84 8.66
N SER A 82 8.64 -2.29 8.12
CA SER A 82 9.60 -3.08 7.33
C SER A 82 10.33 -4.10 8.18
N TYR A 83 10.77 -3.69 9.37
CA TYR A 83 11.45 -4.55 10.32
C TYR A 83 10.54 -5.68 10.81
N MET A 84 9.28 -5.37 11.13
CA MET A 84 8.28 -6.36 11.53
C MET A 84 8.10 -7.42 10.44
N MET A 85 7.99 -7.00 9.18
CA MET A 85 7.81 -7.92 8.05
C MET A 85 9.06 -8.75 7.77
N MET A 86 10.25 -8.14 7.78
CA MET A 86 11.53 -8.89 7.67
C MET A 86 11.68 -9.92 8.79
N THR A 87 11.39 -9.54 10.04
CA THR A 87 11.43 -10.44 11.20
C THR A 87 10.44 -11.57 11.05
N THR A 88 9.21 -11.27 10.62
CA THR A 88 8.17 -12.28 10.39
C THR A 88 8.59 -13.29 9.31
N ILE A 89 9.23 -12.82 8.24
CA ILE A 89 9.73 -13.70 7.17
C ILE A 89 10.82 -14.62 7.72
N ALA A 90 11.82 -14.07 8.41
CA ALA A 90 12.93 -14.85 8.97
C ALA A 90 12.45 -15.91 9.98
N CYS A 91 11.59 -15.52 10.94
CA CYS A 91 11.04 -16.47 11.92
C CYS A 91 10.20 -17.56 11.26
N LYS A 92 9.47 -17.24 10.18
CA LYS A 92 8.66 -18.22 9.46
C LYS A 92 9.54 -19.21 8.68
N GLU A 93 10.59 -18.73 8.04
CA GLU A 93 11.55 -19.57 7.31
C GLU A 93 12.25 -20.54 8.27
N GLU A 94 12.75 -20.05 9.40
CA GLU A 94 13.37 -20.89 10.44
C GLU A 94 12.39 -21.94 11.01
N ALA A 95 11.14 -21.53 11.28
CA ALA A 95 10.10 -22.46 11.74
C ALA A 95 9.77 -23.53 10.68
N TYR A 96 9.75 -23.13 9.40
CA TYR A 96 9.52 -24.04 8.29
C TYR A 96 10.66 -25.05 8.14
N GLU A 97 11.91 -24.60 8.12
CA GLU A 97 13.09 -25.46 8.05
C GLU A 97 13.15 -26.44 9.23
N SER A 98 12.91 -25.95 10.45
CA SER A 98 12.88 -26.79 11.65
C SER A 98 11.81 -27.88 11.57
N ALA A 99 10.63 -27.56 11.03
CA ALA A 99 9.55 -28.52 10.85
C ALA A 99 9.83 -29.53 9.72
N MET A 100 10.48 -29.09 8.64
CA MET A 100 10.94 -29.96 7.55
C MET A 100 11.97 -30.98 8.04
N VAL A 101 12.95 -30.53 8.85
CA VAL A 101 13.93 -31.42 9.50
C VAL A 101 13.26 -32.40 10.45
N ALA A 102 12.27 -31.95 11.24
CA ALA A 102 11.52 -32.86 12.12
C ALA A 102 10.71 -33.93 11.35
N LYS A 103 10.23 -33.60 10.14
CA LYS A 103 9.39 -34.50 9.31
C LYS A 103 10.23 -35.44 8.42
N PHE A 104 11.31 -34.95 7.83
CA PHE A 104 12.10 -35.65 6.82
C PHE A 104 13.53 -36.02 7.27
N GLY A 105 13.96 -35.56 8.45
CA GLY A 105 15.31 -35.77 8.99
C GLY A 105 16.31 -34.68 8.59
N ASP A 106 17.56 -34.79 9.05
CA ASP A 106 18.59 -33.76 8.85
C ASP A 106 19.16 -33.69 7.42
N ASP A 107 18.95 -34.73 6.60
CA ASP A 107 19.43 -34.78 5.23
C ASP A 107 18.56 -33.94 4.29
N THR A 108 18.95 -32.69 4.06
CA THR A 108 18.22 -31.77 3.18
C THR A 108 18.14 -32.22 1.72
N SER A 109 18.96 -33.20 1.29
CA SER A 109 18.88 -33.73 -0.08
C SER A 109 17.64 -34.58 -0.35
N CYS A 110 16.99 -35.09 0.71
CA CYS A 110 15.75 -35.87 0.62
C CYS A 110 14.49 -35.03 0.86
N HIS A 111 14.63 -33.74 1.19
CA HIS A 111 13.51 -32.85 1.45
C HIS A 111 12.82 -32.46 0.13
N PRO A 112 11.48 -32.39 0.11
CA PRO A 112 10.79 -31.80 -1.03
C PRO A 112 11.09 -30.29 -1.13
N LEU A 113 11.12 -29.76 -2.35
CA LEU A 113 11.34 -28.32 -2.58
C LEU A 113 10.33 -27.42 -1.85
N LEU A 114 9.10 -27.91 -1.66
CA LEU A 114 8.05 -27.27 -0.88
C LEU A 114 7.04 -28.32 -0.39
N ASP A 115 6.95 -28.50 0.92
CA ASP A 115 5.85 -29.20 1.60
C ASP A 115 4.76 -28.19 2.01
N ASN A 116 3.65 -28.18 1.27
CA ASN A 116 2.55 -27.23 1.49
C ASN A 116 1.86 -27.40 2.85
N GLU A 117 1.74 -28.63 3.36
CA GLU A 117 1.10 -28.89 4.65
C GLU A 117 1.91 -28.26 5.79
N THR A 118 3.21 -28.56 5.85
CA THR A 118 4.14 -27.99 6.83
C THR A 118 4.15 -26.47 6.73
N TRP A 119 4.15 -25.92 5.51
CA TRP A 119 4.07 -24.48 5.29
C TRP A 119 2.78 -23.87 5.85
N CYS A 120 1.64 -24.53 5.60
CA CYS A 120 0.35 -24.11 6.12
C CYS A 120 0.34 -24.13 7.65
N ASP A 121 0.84 -25.19 8.27
CA ASP A 121 0.85 -25.36 9.72
C ASP A 121 1.73 -24.31 10.41
N VAL A 122 2.96 -24.08 9.93
CA VAL A 122 3.85 -23.05 10.50
C VAL A 122 3.33 -21.63 10.24
N SER A 123 2.52 -21.44 9.19
CA SER A 123 1.85 -20.15 8.91
C SER A 123 0.60 -19.90 9.77
N GLY A 124 0.26 -20.81 10.67
CA GLY A 124 -0.89 -20.70 11.56
C GLY A 124 -2.18 -21.28 11.00
N GLY A 125 -2.09 -22.12 9.97
CA GLY A 125 -3.19 -22.86 9.35
C GLY A 125 -4.20 -21.99 8.61
N VAL A 126 -5.29 -22.62 8.18
CA VAL A 126 -6.42 -21.94 7.53
C VAL A 126 -7.24 -21.21 8.60
N LYS A 127 -7.25 -19.87 8.55
CA LYS A 127 -8.13 -19.05 9.41
C LYS A 127 -9.17 -18.35 8.56
N LYS A 128 -10.45 -18.61 8.84
CA LYS A 128 -11.60 -18.07 8.08
C LYS A 128 -11.46 -18.28 6.56
N GLY A 129 -10.98 -19.44 6.14
CA GLY A 129 -10.79 -19.78 4.71
C GLY A 129 -9.57 -19.14 4.03
N ARG A 130 -8.69 -18.44 4.76
CA ARG A 130 -7.47 -17.82 4.22
C ARG A 130 -6.22 -18.39 4.91
N ILE A 131 -5.15 -18.57 4.14
CA ILE A 131 -3.83 -18.99 4.63
C ILE A 131 -2.90 -17.79 4.50
N TYR A 132 -2.18 -17.44 5.56
CA TYR A 132 -1.28 -16.29 5.54
C TYR A 132 0.01 -16.61 4.77
N GLY A 133 0.25 -15.87 3.68
CA GLY A 133 1.39 -16.09 2.79
C GLY A 133 1.16 -17.10 1.68
N PHE A 134 -0.07 -17.62 1.53
CA PHE A 134 -0.55 -18.22 0.29
C PHE A 134 -1.61 -17.27 -0.28
N GLY A 135 -1.51 -16.90 -1.55
CA GLY A 135 -2.61 -16.19 -2.22
C GLY A 135 -3.89 -17.02 -2.10
N SER A 136 -5.07 -16.41 -2.18
CA SER A 136 -6.28 -17.20 -2.41
C SER A 136 -6.01 -18.07 -3.65
N VAL A 137 -6.16 -19.40 -3.55
CA VAL A 137 -5.90 -20.33 -4.67
C VAL A 137 -6.68 -19.92 -5.93
N SER A 138 -7.73 -19.12 -5.77
CA SER A 138 -8.58 -18.58 -6.81
C SER A 138 -8.15 -17.22 -7.42
N ASP A 139 -7.16 -16.50 -6.89
CA ASP A 139 -6.84 -15.15 -7.38
C ASP A 139 -5.34 -14.76 -7.29
N PRO A 140 -4.62 -14.68 -8.44
CA PRO A 140 -3.23 -14.24 -8.50
C PRO A 140 -3.03 -12.75 -8.18
N ALA A 141 -4.08 -11.93 -8.04
CA ALA A 141 -3.96 -10.53 -7.62
C ALA A 141 -3.70 -10.36 -6.10
N SER A 142 -3.89 -11.43 -5.31
CA SER A 142 -3.88 -11.35 -3.84
C SER A 142 -2.49 -11.28 -3.17
N PHE A 143 -1.40 -11.32 -3.96
CA PHE A 143 -0.01 -11.26 -3.45
C PHE A 143 0.36 -9.89 -2.85
N LEU A 144 -0.35 -8.81 -3.23
CA LEU A 144 -0.07 -7.44 -2.79
C LEU A 144 -1.08 -6.89 -1.76
N GLU A 145 -2.18 -7.58 -1.50
CA GLU A 145 -3.15 -7.15 -0.51
C GLU A 145 -2.78 -7.70 0.88
N GLY A 146 -1.77 -7.04 1.46
CA GLY A 146 -1.44 -7.14 2.87
C GLY A 146 -2.65 -6.87 3.76
N THR A 147 -2.56 -7.33 5.01
CA THR A 147 -3.57 -7.10 6.03
C THR A 147 -4.01 -5.64 6.08
N SER A 148 -5.33 -5.44 6.14
CA SER A 148 -5.98 -4.14 6.21
C SER A 148 -5.46 -3.37 7.43
N SER A 149 -4.46 -2.52 7.20
CA SER A 149 -4.25 -1.34 8.03
C SER A 149 -5.18 -0.25 7.47
N THR A 150 -5.90 0.41 8.38
CA THR A 150 -7.05 1.31 8.16
C THR A 150 -6.86 2.42 7.10
N ILE A 151 -5.66 2.62 6.57
CA ILE A 151 -5.32 3.66 5.59
C ILE A 151 -5.49 3.15 4.13
N THR A 152 -5.15 1.90 3.83
CA THR A 152 -5.18 1.37 2.44
C THR A 152 -6.62 1.22 1.91
N SER A 153 -7.57 0.95 2.80
CA SER A 153 -8.99 0.80 2.46
C SER A 153 -9.62 2.09 1.91
N GLN A 154 -9.08 3.26 2.22
CA GLN A 154 -9.62 4.54 1.71
C GLN A 154 -9.18 4.82 0.27
N GLU A 155 -7.95 4.47 -0.10
CA GLU A 155 -7.41 4.71 -1.45
C GLU A 155 -7.99 3.74 -2.48
N VAL A 156 -8.14 2.46 -2.13
CA VAL A 156 -8.75 1.44 -3.02
C VAL A 156 -10.23 1.75 -3.28
N VAL A 157 -10.98 2.16 -2.26
CA VAL A 157 -12.37 2.59 -2.41
C VAL A 157 -12.45 3.86 -3.26
N TYR A 158 -11.53 4.81 -3.06
CA TYR A 158 -11.46 6.04 -3.88
C TYR A 158 -11.22 5.73 -5.35
N GLU A 159 -10.30 4.82 -5.68
CA GLU A 159 -10.03 4.44 -7.07
C GLU A 159 -11.19 3.68 -7.70
N ARG A 160 -11.85 2.80 -6.96
CA ARG A 160 -13.04 2.08 -7.43
C ARG A 160 -14.17 3.05 -7.79
N VAL A 161 -14.50 3.97 -6.86
CA VAL A 161 -15.54 4.99 -7.08
C VAL A 161 -15.17 5.94 -8.22
N ARG A 162 -13.88 6.28 -8.37
CA ARG A 162 -13.41 7.13 -9.47
C ARG A 162 -13.56 6.43 -10.83
N ASN A 163 -13.29 5.13 -10.90
CA ASN A 163 -13.42 4.36 -12.13
C ASN A 163 -14.89 4.11 -12.50
N GLU A 164 -15.76 3.88 -11.51
CA GLU A 164 -17.21 3.79 -11.71
C GLU A 164 -17.79 5.11 -12.26
N MET A 165 -17.44 6.26 -11.65
CA MET A 165 -17.91 7.57 -12.13
C MET A 165 -17.36 7.94 -13.51
N ARG A 166 -16.14 7.50 -13.86
CA ARG A 166 -15.60 7.68 -15.21
C ARG A 166 -16.39 6.87 -16.23
N GLY A 167 -16.69 5.60 -15.92
CA GLY A 167 -17.51 4.75 -16.79
C GLY A 167 -18.92 5.31 -17.01
N GLU A 168 -19.54 5.88 -15.97
CA GLU A 168 -20.86 6.52 -16.11
C GLU A 168 -20.82 7.80 -16.97
N MET A 169 -19.75 8.60 -16.85
CA MET A 169 -19.56 9.79 -17.69
C MET A 169 -19.33 9.43 -19.15
N ASP A 170 -18.50 8.41 -19.41
CA ASP A 170 -18.20 7.95 -20.76
C ASP A 170 -19.44 7.31 -21.41
N ALA A 171 -20.25 6.56 -20.63
CA ALA A 171 -21.53 6.02 -21.10
C ALA A 171 -22.54 7.11 -21.46
N LYS A 172 -22.63 8.19 -20.65
CA LYS A 172 -23.50 9.34 -20.96
C LYS A 172 -23.01 10.15 -22.15
N ALA A 173 -21.70 10.25 -22.36
CA ALA A 173 -21.13 10.89 -23.54
C ALA A 173 -21.49 10.12 -24.82
N ALA A 174 -21.37 8.79 -24.80
CA ALA A 174 -21.75 7.92 -25.91
C ALA A 174 -23.26 7.98 -26.21
N GLU A 175 -24.12 8.06 -25.19
CA GLU A 175 -25.57 8.19 -25.37
C GLU A 175 -25.98 9.55 -25.98
N MET A 176 -25.23 10.62 -25.71
CA MET A 176 -25.45 11.93 -26.33
C MET A 176 -24.98 11.97 -27.79
N GLU A 177 -23.89 11.27 -28.11
CA GLU A 177 -23.36 11.21 -29.47
C GLU A 177 -24.26 10.36 -30.40
N ALA A 178 -24.96 9.35 -29.86
CA ALA A 178 -25.92 8.53 -30.61
C ALA A 178 -27.28 9.22 -30.88
N LYS A 179 -27.51 10.43 -30.35
CA LYS A 179 -28.76 11.21 -30.52
C LYS A 179 -28.61 12.37 -31.52
N HIS A 180 -27.50 12.41 -32.27
CA HIS A 180 -27.21 13.35 -33.35
C HIS A 180 -26.97 12.59 -34.65
#